data_AF-A0A554JHE9-F1
#
_entry.id   AF-A0A554JHE9-F1
#
_cell.length_a   1.000
_cell.length_b   1.000
_cell.length_c   1.000
_cell.angle_alpha   90.00
_cell.angle_beta   90.00
_cell.angle_gamma   90.00
#
_symmetry.space_group_name_H-M   'P 1'
#
loop_
_entity.id
_entity.type
_entity.pdbx_description
1 polymer ?
#
loop_
_entity_poly.entity_id
_entity_poly.type
_entity_poly.pdbx_seq_one_letter_code
_entity_poly.pdbx_strand_id
1 'polypeptide(L)'
;MKVILPSEAESGVFRQEINTLRRNLGEVLKHSGEWVLIKGDNIVDYYKSFSEAITEGYDRFGREVFMTHEVGELTHTLVEATAH
;
A
#
# COMPACT_ATOMS: atom_id res chain seq x y z
N MET A 1 -5.19 11.53 -14.13
CA MET A 1 -5.15 10.73 -12.88
C MET A 1 -4.20 9.57 -13.15
N LYS A 2 -2.98 9.62 -12.61
CA LYS A 2 -1.93 8.62 -12.88
C LYS A 2 -1.97 7.62 -11.73
N VAL A 3 -2.52 6.43 -12.01
CA VAL A 3 -2.41 5.29 -11.09
C VAL A 3 -0.97 4.80 -11.21
N ILE A 4 -0.22 4.91 -10.12
CA ILE A 4 1.18 4.49 -10.09
C ILE A 4 1.22 2.99 -9.81
N LEU A 5 1.57 2.23 -10.84
CA LEU A 5 1.83 0.80 -10.76
C LEU A 5 3.25 0.56 -10.18
N PRO A 6 3.49 -0.60 -9.55
CA PRO A 6 4.70 -0.91 -8.77
C PRO A 6 6.03 -0.88 -9.53
N SER A 7 6.05 -0.66 -10.85
CA SER A 7 7.30 -0.31 -11.56
C SER A 7 7.84 1.08 -11.20
N GLU A 8 7.05 1.94 -10.53
CA GLU A 8 7.54 3.19 -9.92
C GLU A 8 7.84 3.04 -8.40
N ALA A 9 7.86 1.81 -7.85
CA ALA A 9 8.29 1.56 -6.46
C ALA A 9 9.77 1.94 -6.19
N GLU A 10 10.55 2.17 -7.26
CA GLU A 10 11.90 2.72 -7.21
C GLU A 10 11.94 4.27 -7.18
N SER A 11 10.78 4.94 -7.31
CA SER A 11 10.68 6.36 -6.98
C SER A 11 10.60 6.50 -5.47
N GLY A 12 11.63 7.07 -4.85
CA GLY A 12 11.83 7.11 -3.39
C GLY A 12 10.72 7.73 -2.52
N VAL A 13 9.60 8.15 -3.11
CA VAL A 13 8.45 8.78 -2.45
C VAL A 13 7.69 7.79 -1.53
N PHE A 14 7.64 6.49 -1.86
CA PHE A 14 6.93 5.47 -1.06
C PHE A 14 7.85 4.48 -0.36
N ARG A 15 9.15 4.78 -0.28
CA ARG A 15 10.15 3.83 0.23
C ARG A 15 9.85 3.40 1.67
N GLN A 16 9.30 4.28 2.49
CA GLN A 16 8.96 3.95 3.88
C GLN A 16 7.74 3.04 3.95
N GLU A 17 6.67 3.39 3.24
CA GLU A 17 5.41 2.64 3.17
C GLU A 17 5.64 1.22 2.64
N ILE A 18 6.49 1.06 1.63
CA ILE A 18 6.88 -0.24 1.10
C ILE A 18 7.62 -1.06 2.16
N ASN A 19 8.53 -0.45 2.93
CA ASN A 19 9.21 -1.15 4.01
C ASN A 19 8.22 -1.58 5.11
N THR A 20 7.26 -0.73 5.45
CA THR A 20 6.18 -1.03 6.41
C THR A 20 5.34 -2.18 5.94
N LEU A 21 4.92 -2.17 4.68
CA LEU A 21 4.18 -3.26 4.06
C LEU A 21 4.97 -4.57 4.12
N ARG A 22 6.27 -4.54 3.77
CA ARG A 22 7.14 -5.73 3.81
C ARG A 22 7.31 -6.29 5.23
N ARG A 23 7.49 -5.43 6.23
CA ARG A 23 7.62 -5.84 7.65
C ARG A 23 6.34 -6.47 8.19
N ASN A 24 5.19 -5.97 7.75
CA ASN A 24 3.87 -6.40 8.23
C ASN A 24 3.16 -7.34 7.26
N LEU A 25 3.85 -7.86 6.23
CA LEU A 25 3.23 -8.61 5.13
C LEU A 25 2.39 -9.80 5.62
N GLY A 26 2.89 -10.53 6.62
CA GLY A 26 2.16 -11.67 7.19
C GLY A 26 0.84 -11.29 7.87
N GLU A 27 0.75 -10.12 8.49
CA GLU A 27 -0.49 -9.60 9.08
C GLU A 27 -1.40 -9.02 8.01
N VAL A 28 -0.84 -8.23 7.08
CA VAL A 28 -1.58 -7.61 5.97
C VAL A 28 -2.29 -8.67 5.14
N LEU A 29 -1.62 -9.79 4.81
CA LEU A 29 -2.19 -10.87 4.01
C LEU A 29 -3.41 -11.56 4.65
N LYS A 30 -3.66 -11.39 5.95
CA LYS A 30 -4.89 -11.88 6.60
C LYS A 30 -6.14 -11.11 6.17
N HIS A 31 -5.95 -9.89 5.65
CA HIS A 31 -6.98 -8.97 5.18
C HIS A 31 -7.20 -9.08 3.66
N SER A 32 -7.08 -10.28 3.10
CA SER A 32 -7.19 -10.50 1.66
C SER A 32 -8.57 -10.05 1.13
N GLY A 33 -8.56 -9.31 0.01
CA GLY A 33 -9.73 -8.67 -0.58
C GLY A 33 -10.05 -7.28 -0.02
N GLU A 34 -9.31 -6.83 1.01
CA GLU A 34 -9.37 -5.46 1.51
C GLU A 34 -8.25 -4.60 0.91
N TRP A 35 -8.36 -3.29 1.11
CA TRP A 35 -7.42 -2.27 0.71
C TRP A 35 -6.72 -1.73 1.94
N VAL A 36 -5.40 -1.92 2.02
CA VAL A 36 -4.61 -1.36 3.12
C VAL A 36 -4.26 0.09 2.84
N LEU A 37 -4.29 0.95 3.85
CA LEU A 37 -3.77 2.33 3.82
C LEU A 37 -2.52 2.42 4.70
N ILE A 38 -1.43 2.90 4.13
CA ILE A 38 -0.12 2.96 4.78
C ILE A 38 0.45 4.36 4.67
N LYS A 39 0.99 4.87 5.77
CA LYS A 39 1.62 6.18 5.86
C LYS A 39 2.89 6.08 6.69
N GLY A 40 4.03 6.32 6.05
CA GLY A 40 5.36 6.14 6.63
C GLY A 40 5.53 4.73 7.23
N ASP A 41 5.83 4.67 8.52
CA ASP A 41 6.04 3.44 9.28
C ASP A 41 4.75 2.80 9.86
N ASN A 42 3.56 3.28 9.48
CA ASN A 42 2.29 2.85 10.06
C ASN A 42 1.32 2.27 9.04
N ILE A 43 0.70 1.13 9.38
CA ILE A 43 -0.57 0.70 8.80
C ILE A 43 -1.67 1.50 9.48
N VAL A 44 -2.42 2.26 8.69
CA VAL A 44 -3.46 3.16 9.18
C VAL A 44 -4.73 2.37 9.45
N ASP A 45 -5.23 1.66 8.43
CA ASP A 45 -6.40 0.78 8.51
C ASP A 45 -6.55 -0.07 7.25
N TYR A 46 -7.59 -0.91 7.23
CA TYR A 46 -8.05 -1.71 6.10
C TYR A 46 -9.46 -1.31 5.69
N TYR A 47 -9.71 -1.26 4.38
CA TYR A 47 -10.98 -0.81 3.82
C TYR A 47 -11.53 -1.81 2.83
N LYS A 48 -12.85 -1.85 2.66
CA LYS A 48 -13.49 -2.81 1.74
C LYS A 48 -13.34 -2.42 0.27
N SER A 49 -12.91 -1.18 -0.01
CA SER A 49 -12.81 -0.66 -1.37
C SER A 49 -11.75 0.42 -1.49
N PHE A 50 -11.13 0.51 -2.66
CA PHE A 50 -10.17 1.56 -3.00
C PHE A 50 -10.71 2.97 -2.70
N SER A 51 -11.97 3.24 -3.07
CA SER A 51 -12.60 4.55 -2.87
C SER A 51 -12.65 4.95 -1.39
N GLU A 52 -12.87 4.00 -0.48
CA GLU A 52 -12.88 4.27 0.97
C GLU A 52 -11.47 4.60 1.45
N ALA A 53 -10.47 3.78 1.08
CA ALA A 53 -9.08 4.00 1.47
C ALA A 53 -8.53 5.34 0.96
N ILE A 54 -8.88 5.72 -0.28
CA ILE A 54 -8.50 7.01 -0.87
C ILE A 54 -9.19 8.17 -0.17
N THR A 55 -10.51 8.06 0.07
CA THR A 55 -11.28 9.11 0.74
C THR A 55 -10.71 9.37 2.13
N GLU A 56 -10.46 8.31 2.90
CA GLU A 56 -9.88 8.41 4.23
C GLU A 56 -8.45 8.95 4.19
N GLY A 57 -7.64 8.52 3.22
CA GLY A 57 -6.28 9.04 3.04
C GLY A 57 -6.26 10.55 2.78
N TYR A 58 -7.17 11.06 1.94
CA TYR A 58 -7.30 12.51 1.71
C TYR A 58 -7.88 13.24 2.92
N ASP A 59 -8.82 12.65 3.65
CA ASP A 59 -9.40 13.24 4.87
C ASP A 59 -8.33 13.41 5.97
N ARG A 60 -7.54 12.35 6.21
CA ARG A 60 -6.52 12.34 7.27
C ARG A 60 -5.25 13.09 6.92
N PHE A 61 -4.76 12.94 5.68
CA PHE A 61 -3.43 13.37 5.29
C PHE A 61 -3.44 14.56 4.31
N GLY A 62 -4.61 14.95 3.80
CA GLY A 62 -4.77 16.11 2.94
C GLY A 62 -3.90 16.04 1.68
N ARG A 63 -2.85 16.88 1.62
CA ARG A 63 -1.90 16.95 0.49
C ARG A 63 -0.68 16.06 0.66
N GLU A 64 -0.54 15.41 1.80
CA GLU A 64 0.56 14.50 2.03
C GLU A 64 0.40 13.22 1.24
N VAL A 65 1.52 12.65 0.84
CA VAL A 65 1.56 11.39 0.11
C VAL A 65 1.29 10.22 1.07
N PHE A 66 0.51 9.24 0.63
CA PHE A 66 0.19 8.00 1.32
C PHE A 66 0.05 6.86 0.31
N MET A 67 0.28 5.62 0.75
CA MET A 67 0.17 4.44 -0.10
C MET A 67 -1.13 3.70 0.20
N THR A 68 -1.81 3.22 -0.83
CA THR A 68 -2.87 2.21 -0.69
C THR A 68 -2.67 1.09 -1.69
N HIS A 69 -3.03 -0.13 -1.29
CA HIS A 69 -2.90 -1.32 -2.13
C HIS A 69 -3.97 -2.36 -1.79
N GLU A 70 -4.46 -3.07 -2.79
CA GLU A 70 -5.30 -4.25 -2.56
C GLU A 70 -4.44 -5.39 -2.01
N VAL A 71 -4.88 -6.02 -0.93
CA VAL A 71 -4.12 -7.07 -0.25
C VAL A 71 -4.02 -8.35 -1.08
N GLY A 72 -5.05 -8.67 -1.88
CA GLY A 72 -5.10 -9.89 -2.69
C GLY A 72 -4.02 -9.94 -3.78
N GLU A 73 -3.66 -8.78 -4.36
CA GLU A 73 -2.70 -8.68 -5.48
C GLU A 73 -1.23 -8.65 -5.00
N LEU A 74 -1.00 -8.50 -3.68
CA LEU A 74 0.36 -8.41 -3.09
C LEU A 74 1.20 -9.67 -3.28
N THR A 75 0.56 -10.83 -3.45
CA THR A 75 1.22 -12.13 -3.60
C THR A 75 1.88 -12.33 -4.97
N HIS A 76 1.49 -11.58 -6.00
CA HIS A 76 2.13 -11.66 -7.31
C HIS A 76 3.36 -10.74 -7.37
N THR A 77 3.20 -9.51 -6.87
CA THR A 77 4.13 -8.40 -7.10
C THR A 77 5.43 -8.46 -6.28
N LEU A 78 5.39 -8.99 -5.05
CA LEU A 78 6.58 -8.98 -4.16
C LEU A 78 7.54 -10.16 -4.38
N VAL A 79 7.06 -11.25 -4.99
CA VAL A 79 7.85 -12.46 -5.21
C VAL A 79 8.76 -12.32 -6.43
N GLU A 80 8.33 -11.56 -7.43
CA GLU A 80 9.13 -11.27 -8.64
C GLU A 80 10.31 -10.34 -8.34
N ALA A 81 10.18 -9.43 -7.37
CA ALA A 81 11.23 -8.48 -6.97
C ALA A 81 12.42 -9.11 -6.20
N THR A 82 12.36 -10.42 -5.88
CA THR A 82 13.47 -11.16 -5.24
C THR A 82 14.09 -12.22 -6.15
N ALA A 83 13.68 -12.31 -7.42
CA ALA A 83 14.13 -13.33 -8.37
C ALA A 83 15.17 -12.86 -9.40
N HIS A 84 15.83 -11.71 -9.20
CA HIS A 84 16.94 -11.24 -10.03
C HIS A 84 18.15 -10.78 -9.23
#